data_AF-T1BAD9-F1
#
_entry.id   AF-T1BAD9-F1
#
_cell.length_a   1.000
_cell.length_b   1.000
_cell.length_c   1.000
_cell.angle_alpha   90.00
_cell.angle_beta   90.00
_cell.angle_gamma   90.00
#
_symmetry.space_group_name_H-M   'P 1'
#
loop_
_entity.id
_entity.type
_entity.pdbx_description
1 polymer ?
#
loop_
_entity_poly.entity_id
_entity_poly.type
_entity_poly.pdbx_seq_one_letter_code
_entity_poly.pdbx_strand_id
1 'polypeptide(L)' 'MGKDGKNAKRVTITFTKEQHHALQRIADVNKVEVAWLVRRAVDRFIEQVDGDAGSPLLPFIIR' A
#
# COMPACT_ATOMS: atom_id res chain seq x y z
N MET A 1 8.11 -3.31 14.25
CA MET A 1 6.95 -4.19 13.97
C MET A 1 6.14 -4.35 15.24
N GLY A 2 5.24 -3.42 15.53
CA GLY A 2 4.49 -3.36 16.80
C GLY A 2 3.06 -3.89 16.67
N LYS A 3 2.63 -4.64 17.70
CA LYS A 3 1.25 -4.89 18.19
C LYS A 3 0.12 -5.41 17.26
N ASP A 4 0.28 -5.44 15.94
CA ASP A 4 -0.80 -5.87 15.04
C ASP A 4 -0.74 -7.36 14.63
N GLY A 5 0.28 -8.10 15.08
CA GLY A 5 0.60 -9.43 14.57
C GLY A 5 -0.52 -10.47 14.70
N LYS A 6 -1.46 -10.31 15.64
CA LYS A 6 -2.58 -11.25 15.84
C LYS A 6 -3.71 -11.08 14.81
N ASN A 7 -3.88 -9.89 14.24
CA ASN A 7 -4.95 -9.58 13.28
C ASN A 7 -4.43 -9.24 11.88
N ALA A 8 -3.10 -9.31 11.67
CA ALA A 8 -2.49 -9.06 10.38
C ALA A 8 -2.66 -10.27 9.44
N LYS A 9 -3.05 -10.01 8.18
CA LYS A 9 -3.01 -10.98 7.08
C LYS A 9 -1.82 -10.65 6.16
N ARG A 10 -1.01 -11.66 5.85
CA ARG A 10 0.12 -11.51 4.91
C ARG A 10 -0.39 -11.64 3.48
N VAL A 11 0.02 -10.70 2.63
CA VAL A 11 -0.24 -10.71 1.19
C VAL A 11 1.10 -10.68 0.45
N THR A 12 1.20 -11.42 -0.64
CA THR A 12 2.36 -11.38 -1.55
C THR A 12 2.00 -10.54 -2.76
N ILE A 13 2.84 -9.57 -3.09
CA ILE A 13 2.63 -8.64 -4.21
C ILE A 13 3.90 -8.61 -5.05
N THR A 14 3.75 -8.61 -6.36
CA THR A 14 4.86 -8.45 -7.31
C THR A 14 4.86 -7.02 -7.82
N PHE A 15 6.00 -6.34 -7.68
CA PHE A 15 6.26 -5.03 -8.27
C PHE A 15 7.18 -5.16 -9.46
N THR A 16 7.11 -4.22 -10.40
CA THR A 16 8.18 -4.08 -11.38
C THR A 16 9.49 -3.69 -10.68
N LYS A 17 10.63 -3.97 -11.32
CA LYS A 17 11.94 -3.60 -10.78
C LYS A 17 12.03 -2.10 -10.48
N GLU A 18 11.51 -1.26 -11.38
CA GLU A 18 11.49 0.20 -11.23
C GLU A 18 10.62 0.66 -10.04
N GLN A 19 9.43 0.06 -9.88
CA GLN A 19 8.56 0.34 -8.74
C GLN A 19 9.24 -0.03 -7.42
N HIS A 20 9.86 -1.20 -7.34
CA HIS A 20 10.58 -1.62 -6.14
C HIS A 20 11.75 -0.67 -5.81
N HIS A 21 12.55 -0.27 -6.80
CA HIS A 21 13.62 0.71 -6.60
C HIS A 21 13.09 2.08 -6.13
N ALA A 22 11.99 2.55 -6.69
CA ALA A 22 11.37 3.80 -6.26
C ALA A 22 10.90 3.71 -4.80
N LEU A 23 10.20 2.63 -4.44
CA LEU A 23 9.76 2.38 -3.07
C LEU A 23 10.93 2.31 -2.09
N GLN A 24 12.01 1.61 -2.46
CA GLN A 24 13.20 1.49 -1.61
C GLN A 24 13.84 2.86 -1.35
N ARG A 25 14.02 3.69 -2.38
CA ARG A 25 14.55 5.06 -2.21
C ARG A 25 13.69 5.90 -1.27
N ILE A 26 12.37 5.82 -1.40
CA ILE A 26 11.45 6.56 -0.53
C ILE A 26 11.55 6.03 0.91
N ALA A 27 11.64 4.72 1.08
CA ALA A 27 11.77 4.06 2.38
C ALA A 27 13.06 4.52 3.11
N ASP A 28 14.18 4.55 2.40
CA ASP A 28 15.50 4.94 2.92
C ASP A 28 15.55 6.40 3.38
N VAL A 29 14.93 7.31 2.61
CA VAL A 29 14.80 8.74 2.94
C VAL A 29 13.96 8.93 4.20
N ASN A 30 12.87 8.19 4.33
CA ASN A 30 11.92 8.32 5.44
C ASN A 30 12.26 7.45 6.65
N LYS A 31 13.35 6.64 6.59
CA LYS A 31 13.77 5.70 7.63
C LYS A 31 12.68 4.71 8.04
N VAL A 32 11.95 4.20 7.05
CA VAL A 32 10.88 3.20 7.21
C VAL A 32 11.13 2.00 6.31
N GLU A 33 10.40 0.92 6.52
CA GLU A 33 10.40 -0.26 5.65
C GLU A 33 9.48 -0.05 4.44
N VAL A 34 9.80 -0.68 3.31
CA VAL A 34 8.90 -0.70 2.11
C VAL A 34 7.51 -1.21 2.47
N ALA A 35 7.41 -2.22 3.34
CA ALA A 35 6.13 -2.75 3.82
C ALA A 35 5.28 -1.69 4.56
N TRP A 36 5.92 -0.76 5.27
CA TRP A 36 5.23 0.34 5.94
C TRP A 36 4.66 1.33 4.92
N LEU A 37 5.42 1.67 3.88
CA LEU A 37 4.95 2.54 2.79
C LEU A 37 3.75 1.94 2.07
N VAL A 38 3.80 0.65 1.73
CA VAL A 38 2.70 -0.05 1.07
C VAL A 38 1.45 -0.03 1.96
N ARG A 39 1.59 -0.32 3.26
CA ARG A 39 0.48 -0.22 4.22
C ARG A 39 -0.12 1.19 4.23
N ARG A 40 0.71 2.23 4.35
CA ARG A 40 0.23 3.62 4.40
C ARG A 40 -0.45 4.06 3.10
N ALA A 41 0.03 3.60 1.96
CA ALA A 41 -0.59 3.85 0.66
C ALA A 41 -1.96 3.17 0.55
N VAL A 42 -2.08 1.93 1.05
CA VAL A 42 -3.37 1.20 1.12
C VAL A 42 -4.33 1.91 2.07
N ASP A 43 -3.89 2.33 3.26
CA ASP A 43 -4.74 3.07 4.21
C ASP A 43 -5.28 4.34 3.56
N ARG A 44 -4.42 5.11 2.88
CA ARG A 44 -4.85 6.33 2.17
C ARG A 44 -5.79 6.05 1.00
N PHE A 45 -5.55 4.97 0.27
CA PHE A 45 -6.45 4.56 -0.80
C PHE A 45 -7.83 4.24 -0.21
N ILE A 46 -7.91 3.42 0.84
CA ILE A 46 -9.16 3.09 1.54
C ILE A 46 -9.84 4.36 2.08
N GLU A 47 -9.11 5.26 2.75
CA GLU A 47 -9.64 6.54 3.23
C GLU A 47 -10.24 7.39 2.09
N GLN A 48 -9.61 7.39 0.91
CA GLN A 48 -10.13 8.08 -0.28
C GLN A 48 -11.39 7.38 -0.80
N VAL A 49 -11.38 6.05 -0.89
CA VAL A 49 -12.54 5.25 -1.32
C VAL A 49 -13.75 5.44 -0.40
N ASP A 50 -13.54 5.34 0.91
CA ASP A 50 -14.60 5.38 1.90
C ASP A 50 -15.05 6.82 2.21
N GLY A 51 -14.13 7.79 2.11
CA GLY A 51 -14.39 9.21 2.29
C GLY A 51 -15.12 9.86 1.10
N ASP A 52 -14.83 9.42 -0.13
CA ASP A 52 -15.61 9.75 -1.33
C ASP A 52 -16.75 8.73 -1.50
N ALA A 53 -17.84 8.90 -0.74
CA ALA A 53 -19.09 8.12 -0.86
C ALA A 53 -19.83 8.31 -2.21
N GLY A 54 -19.12 8.50 -3.33
CA GLY A 54 -19.71 8.74 -4.65
C GLY A 54 -18.74 8.74 -5.84
N SER A 55 -17.43 8.54 -5.69
CA SER A 55 -16.55 8.41 -6.87
C SER A 55 -16.53 6.96 -7.38
N PRO A 56 -16.88 6.70 -8.65
CA PRO A 56 -16.76 5.37 -9.23
C PRO A 56 -15.28 5.05 -9.35
N LEU A 57 -14.76 4.30 -8.38
CA LEU A 57 -13.41 3.79 -8.47
C LEU A 57 -13.33 2.90 -9.70
N LEU A 58 -12.27 3.17 -10.47
CA LEU A 58 -11.86 2.52 -11.70
C LEU A 58 -12.44 1.10 -11.86
N PRO A 59 -12.99 0.75 -13.03
CA PRO A 59 -13.44 -0.62 -13.26
C PRO A 59 -12.21 -1.52 -13.18
N PHE A 60 -12.04 -2.21 -12.06
CA PHE A 60 -11.11 -3.31 -11.92
C PHE A 60 -11.60 -4.44 -12.83
N ILE A 61 -11.36 -4.30 -14.14
CA ILE A 61 -11.47 -5.39 -15.10
C ILE A 61 -10.23 -6.24 -14.86
N ILE A 62 -10.37 -7.20 -13.97
CA ILE A 62 -9.47 -8.35 -13.90
C ILE A 62 -9.76 -9.14 -15.18
N ARG A 63 -8.86 -9.05 -16.16
CA ARG A 63 -8.87 -9.93 -17.33
C ARG A 63 -8.09 -11.20 -17.04
#